data_AF-A0A968JQ19-F1
#
_entry.id   AF-A0A968JQ19-F1
#
_cell.length_a   1.000
_cell.length_b   1.000
_cell.length_c   1.000
_cell.angle_alpha   90.00
_cell.angle_beta   90.00
_cell.angle_gamma   90.00
#
_symmetry.space_group_name_H-M   'P 1'
#
loop_
_entity.id
_entity.type
_entity.pdbx_description
1 polymer ?
#
loop_
_entity_poly.entity_id
_entity_poly.type
_entity_poly.pdbx_seq_one_letter_code
_entity_poly.pdbx_strand_id
1 'polypeptide(L)'
;METKFQYVIVKDGLDAYPDLKVLRSVFIPKNKKLLLNSELSEMQRAFQFGKELGFNHLKLKERANTSSVRRPNSFQEVLNHSKAIYFSTALLLNRERLIAHLKHFFCSTHMGATSFFEHYVPICCFARNVLSSLDESFASIF
;
A
#
# COMPACT_ATOMS: atom_id res chain seq x y z
N MET A 1 -9.88 7.12 7.79
CA MET A 1 -9.40 8.10 6.76
C MET A 1 -10.52 9.05 6.34
N GLU A 2 -11.72 8.52 6.13
CA GLU A 2 -12.94 9.27 5.82
C GLU A 2 -13.28 10.32 6.89
N THR A 3 -13.24 9.95 8.17
CA THR A 3 -13.52 10.88 9.29
C THR A 3 -12.45 11.96 9.45
N LYS A 4 -11.18 11.57 9.59
CA LYS A 4 -10.07 12.50 9.91
C LYS A 4 -9.65 13.38 8.73
N PHE A 5 -9.66 12.86 7.51
CA PHE A 5 -9.17 13.57 6.32
C PHE A 5 -10.28 13.95 5.32
N GLN A 6 -11.53 13.56 5.59
CA GLN A 6 -12.71 13.87 4.78
C GLN A 6 -12.59 13.31 3.36
N TYR A 7 -12.11 12.07 3.27
CA TYR A 7 -12.06 11.33 2.01
C TYR A 7 -13.41 10.70 1.72
N VAL A 8 -13.79 10.69 0.45
CA VAL A 8 -14.91 9.88 -0.05
C VAL A 8 -14.33 8.70 -0.80
N ILE A 9 -14.44 7.50 -0.23
CA ILE A 9 -13.95 6.28 -0.86
C ILE A 9 -15.06 5.70 -1.74
N VAL A 10 -14.79 5.60 -3.04
CA VAL A 10 -15.71 4.96 -3.99
C VAL A 10 -15.09 3.63 -4.40
N LYS A 11 -15.61 2.57 -3.79
CA LYS A 11 -15.36 1.20 -4.22
C LYS A 11 -15.88 1.05 -5.66
N ASP A 12 -15.13 0.35 -6.50
CA ASP A 12 -15.48 0.08 -7.90
C ASP A 12 -15.64 1.36 -8.75
N GLY A 13 -15.07 2.48 -8.28
CA GLY A 13 -15.21 3.79 -8.92
C GLY A 13 -14.49 3.90 -10.26
N LEU A 14 -13.62 2.95 -10.60
CA LEU A 14 -12.94 2.88 -11.90
C LEU A 14 -13.64 1.99 -12.92
N ASP A 15 -14.65 1.21 -12.52
CA ASP A 15 -15.32 0.23 -13.39
C ASP A 15 -16.09 0.90 -14.53
N ALA A 16 -16.53 2.14 -14.32
CA ALA A 16 -17.14 2.99 -15.35
C ALA A 16 -16.14 3.47 -16.43
N TYR A 17 -14.83 3.24 -16.25
CA TYR A 17 -13.76 3.75 -17.10
C TYR A 17 -12.84 2.61 -17.57
N PRO A 18 -13.19 1.87 -18.63
CA PRO A 18 -12.41 0.72 -19.11
C PRO A 18 -10.93 1.04 -19.39
N ASP A 19 -10.64 2.23 -19.92
CA ASP A 19 -9.27 2.68 -20.23
C ASP A 19 -8.40 2.85 -18.98
N LEU A 20 -9.02 3.00 -17.81
CA LEU A 20 -8.33 3.20 -16.53
C LEU A 20 -8.16 1.90 -15.75
N LYS A 21 -8.57 0.75 -16.30
CA LYS A 21 -8.49 -0.56 -15.63
C LYS A 21 -7.07 -0.95 -15.19
N VAL A 22 -6.04 -0.42 -15.86
CA VAL A 22 -4.63 -0.64 -15.48
C VAL A 22 -4.26 0.07 -14.16
N LEU A 23 -5.02 1.08 -13.76
CA LEU A 23 -4.80 1.81 -12.51
C LEU A 23 -5.50 1.10 -11.35
N ARG A 24 -4.84 1.13 -10.18
CA ARG A 24 -5.41 0.64 -8.92
C ARG A 24 -6.33 1.67 -8.30
N SER A 25 -6.01 2.95 -8.47
CA SER A 25 -6.77 4.04 -7.90
C SER A 25 -6.54 5.36 -8.63
N VAL A 26 -7.53 6.24 -8.53
CA VAL A 26 -7.47 7.65 -8.96
C VAL A 26 -8.01 8.53 -7.85
N PHE A 27 -7.21 9.51 -7.43
CA PHE A 27 -7.58 10.54 -6.49
C PHE A 27 -8.07 11.79 -7.23
N ILE A 28 -9.23 12.30 -6.83
CA ILE A 28 -9.82 13.52 -7.36
C ILE A 28 -9.71 14.60 -6.28
N PRO A 29 -8.81 15.59 -6.42
CA PRO A 29 -8.56 16.59 -5.38
C PRO A 29 -9.78 17.45 -5.04
N LYS A 30 -10.59 17.80 -6.04
CA LYS A 30 -11.71 18.74 -5.92
C LYS A 30 -12.70 18.36 -4.81
N ASN A 31 -12.96 17.07 -4.63
CA ASN A 31 -13.90 16.54 -3.64
C ASN A 31 -13.28 15.47 -2.75
N LYS A 32 -11.93 15.40 -2.70
CA LYS A 32 -11.16 14.38 -1.96
C LYS A 32 -11.67 12.96 -2.18
N LYS A 33 -12.07 12.65 -3.41
CA LYS A 33 -12.62 11.35 -3.77
C LYS A 33 -11.51 10.41 -4.18
N LEU A 34 -11.49 9.21 -3.62
CA LEU A 34 -10.59 8.14 -4.02
C LEU A 34 -11.40 7.07 -4.75
N LEU A 35 -11.23 6.97 -6.06
CA LEU A 35 -11.80 5.92 -6.89
C LEU A 35 -10.87 4.71 -6.83
N LEU A 36 -11.42 3.54 -6.50
CA LEU A 36 -10.69 2.28 -6.49
C LEU A 36 -11.10 1.40 -7.67
N ASN A 37 -10.18 0.57 -8.12
CA ASN A 37 -10.47 -0.53 -9.01
C ASN A 37 -11.11 -1.69 -8.21
N SER A 38 -12.15 -2.32 -8.76
CA SER A 38 -12.83 -3.46 -8.12
C SER A 38 -11.96 -4.72 -8.02
N GLU A 39 -10.97 -4.87 -8.90
CA GLU A 39 -10.09 -6.06 -8.97
C GLU A 39 -8.98 -6.06 -7.90
N LEU A 40 -8.97 -5.10 -6.97
CA LEU A 40 -7.94 -5.02 -5.93
C LEU A 40 -8.13 -6.07 -4.84
N SER A 41 -7.07 -6.82 -4.56
CA SER A 41 -7.00 -7.61 -3.33
C SER A 41 -7.02 -6.71 -2.08
N GLU A 42 -7.35 -7.30 -0.93
CA GLU A 42 -7.39 -6.54 0.32
C GLU A 42 -6.06 -5.87 0.65
N MET A 43 -4.95 -6.57 0.44
CA MET A 43 -3.61 -6.04 0.64
C MET A 43 -3.31 -4.88 -0.32
N GLN A 44 -3.72 -4.98 -1.58
CA GLN A 44 -3.53 -3.90 -2.56
C GLN A 44 -4.38 -2.68 -2.22
N ARG A 45 -5.60 -2.89 -1.72
CA ARG A 45 -6.50 -1.85 -1.26
C ARG A 45 -5.95 -1.15 -0.02
N ALA A 46 -5.49 -1.92 0.97
CA ALA A 46 -4.81 -1.40 2.15
C ALA A 46 -3.56 -0.58 1.78
N PHE A 47 -2.81 -1.01 0.77
CA PHE A 47 -1.70 -0.24 0.23
C PHE A 47 -2.13 1.09 -0.41
N GLN A 48 -3.25 1.13 -1.15
CA GLN A 48 -3.75 2.42 -1.66
C GLN A 48 -4.14 3.37 -0.52
N PHE A 49 -4.78 2.85 0.52
CA PHE A 49 -5.13 3.65 1.70
C PHE A 49 -3.89 4.15 2.45
N GLY A 50 -2.90 3.28 2.70
CA GLY A 50 -1.65 3.66 3.34
C GLY A 50 -0.91 4.75 2.55
N LYS A 51 -0.90 4.66 1.22
CA LYS A 51 -0.29 5.68 0.36
C LYS A 51 -0.97 7.03 0.49
N GLU A 52 -2.31 7.06 0.47
CA GLU A 52 -3.07 8.29 0.66
C GLU A 52 -2.90 8.86 2.08
N LEU A 53 -2.84 8.01 3.10
CA LEU A 53 -2.50 8.44 4.46
C LEU A 53 -1.11 9.06 4.51
N GLY A 54 -0.13 8.50 3.80
CA GLY A 54 1.22 9.04 3.67
C GLY A 54 1.24 10.45 3.08
N PHE A 55 0.51 10.68 1.98
CA PHE A 55 0.36 12.02 1.40
C PHE A 55 -0.17 13.04 2.40
N ASN A 56 -1.21 12.67 3.17
CA ASN A 56 -1.83 13.58 4.14
C ASN A 56 -0.97 13.80 5.39
N HIS A 57 -0.44 12.72 5.97
CA HIS A 57 0.35 12.77 7.20
C HIS A 57 1.65 13.53 7.02
N LEU A 58 2.35 13.28 5.91
CA LEU A 58 3.61 13.95 5.57
C LEU A 58 3.40 15.31 4.88
N LYS A 59 2.14 15.73 4.68
CA LYS A 59 1.74 17.01 4.07
C LYS A 59 2.35 17.24 2.67
N LEU A 60 2.41 16.19 1.86
CA LEU A 60 3.01 16.21 0.53
C LEU A 60 2.02 16.77 -0.49
N LYS A 61 2.33 17.94 -1.07
CA LYS A 61 1.42 18.69 -1.95
C LYS A 61 1.56 18.35 -3.43
N GLU A 62 2.77 18.28 -3.94
CA GLU A 62 3.02 17.88 -5.34
C GLU A 62 2.92 16.37 -5.46
N ARG A 63 1.90 15.87 -6.15
CA ARG A 63 1.61 14.43 -6.24
C ARG A 63 0.88 14.07 -7.53
N ALA A 64 1.12 12.85 -8.00
CA ALA A 64 0.28 12.23 -9.00
C ALA A 64 -1.09 11.88 -8.39
N ASN A 65 -2.13 12.11 -9.18
CA ASN A 65 -3.50 11.70 -8.82
C ASN A 65 -3.76 10.22 -9.12
N THR A 66 -2.92 9.57 -9.91
CA THR A 66 -3.07 8.16 -10.30
C THR A 66 -2.25 7.25 -9.41
N SER A 67 -2.62 5.95 -9.38
CA SER A 67 -1.92 4.97 -8.56
C SER A 67 -0.44 4.79 -8.90
N SER A 68 -0.06 5.07 -10.14
CA SER A 68 1.30 5.04 -10.68
C SER A 68 1.62 6.37 -11.36
N VAL A 69 2.89 6.79 -11.27
CA VAL A 69 3.39 7.97 -11.99
C VAL A 69 3.82 7.52 -13.38
N ARG A 70 3.07 7.92 -14.43
CA ARG A 70 3.44 7.61 -15.83
C ARG A 70 4.23 8.72 -16.49
N ARG A 71 3.74 9.96 -16.38
CA ARG A 71 4.42 11.16 -16.89
C ARG A 71 4.48 12.19 -15.76
N PRO A 72 5.60 12.25 -15.01
CA PRO A 72 5.74 13.22 -13.93
C PRO A 72 5.87 14.64 -14.50
N ASN A 73 5.32 15.61 -13.79
CA ASN A 73 5.43 17.03 -14.11
C ASN A 73 6.66 17.67 -13.44
N SER A 74 7.13 17.09 -12.32
CA SER A 74 8.30 17.56 -11.59
C SER A 74 9.04 16.41 -10.90
N PHE A 75 10.32 16.63 -10.55
CA PHE A 75 11.05 15.71 -9.69
C PHE A 75 10.39 15.58 -8.30
N GLN A 76 9.87 16.69 -7.78
CA GLN A 76 9.23 16.73 -6.47
C GLN A 76 7.96 15.86 -6.43
N GLU A 77 7.21 15.78 -7.52
CA GLU A 77 6.08 14.86 -7.67
C GLU A 77 6.52 13.40 -7.51
N VAL A 78 7.61 13.01 -8.20
CA VAL A 78 8.17 11.65 -8.12
C VAL A 78 8.66 11.35 -6.71
N LEU A 79 9.40 12.29 -6.10
CA LEU A 79 9.94 12.13 -4.75
C LEU A 79 8.82 12.00 -3.71
N ASN A 80 7.78 12.82 -3.81
CA ASN A 80 6.64 12.76 -2.91
C ASN A 80 5.84 11.46 -3.08
N HIS A 81 5.65 11.02 -4.32
CA HIS A 81 4.99 9.74 -4.60
C HIS A 81 5.79 8.57 -4.01
N SER A 82 7.12 8.59 -4.16
CA SER A 82 8.03 7.62 -3.54
C SER A 82 7.89 7.61 -2.01
N LYS A 83 7.97 8.78 -1.36
CA LYS A 83 7.77 8.92 0.10
C LYS A 83 6.44 8.34 0.58
N ALA A 84 5.35 8.61 -0.15
CA ALA A 84 4.03 8.08 0.18
C ALA A 84 3.96 6.55 0.03
N ILE A 85 4.60 5.98 -1.00
CA ILE A 85 4.71 4.52 -1.16
C ILE A 85 5.52 3.90 -0.02
N TYR A 86 6.68 4.47 0.34
CA TYR A 86 7.48 3.99 1.48
C TYR A 86 6.69 4.02 2.78
N PHE A 87 5.95 5.11 3.03
CA PHE A 87 5.08 5.22 4.19
C PHE A 87 4.03 4.09 4.22
N SER A 88 3.38 3.83 3.08
CA SER A 88 2.39 2.76 2.99
C SER A 88 2.98 1.38 3.24
N THR A 89 4.15 1.10 2.66
CA THR A 89 4.82 -0.19 2.84
C THR A 89 5.23 -0.37 4.29
N ALA A 90 5.83 0.65 4.91
CA ALA A 90 6.20 0.64 6.32
C ALA A 90 5.01 0.38 7.24
N LEU A 91 3.84 0.96 6.92
CA LEU A 91 2.61 0.75 7.67
C LEU A 91 2.08 -0.68 7.58
N LEU A 92 2.25 -1.34 6.42
CA LEU A 92 1.79 -2.72 6.18
C LEU A 92 2.79 -3.79 6.64
N LEU A 93 4.04 -3.42 6.90
CA LEU A 93 5.08 -4.34 7.35
C LEU A 93 4.86 -4.73 8.83
N ASN A 94 4.78 -6.03 9.10
CA ASN A 94 4.80 -6.52 10.47
C ASN A 94 6.21 -6.38 11.05
N ARG A 95 6.38 -5.42 11.96
CA ARG A 95 7.66 -5.08 12.58
C ARG A 95 8.33 -6.28 13.27
N GLU A 96 7.57 -7.04 14.05
CA GLU A 96 8.11 -8.15 14.85
C GLU A 96 8.65 -9.27 13.97
N ARG A 97 7.88 -9.66 12.95
CA ARG A 97 8.29 -10.66 11.96
C ARG A 97 9.52 -10.19 11.19
N LEU A 98 9.53 -8.92 10.78
CA LEU A 98 10.69 -8.34 10.09
C LEU A 98 11.95 -8.41 10.97
N ILE A 99 11.84 -8.02 12.25
CA ILE A 99 12.98 -8.09 13.18
C ILE A 99 13.44 -9.53 13.39
N ALA A 100 12.52 -10.48 13.57
CA ALA A 100 12.86 -11.89 13.72
C ALA A 100 13.61 -12.43 12.49
N HIS A 101 13.13 -12.12 11.29
CA HIS A 101 13.78 -12.53 10.04
C HIS A 101 15.14 -11.88 9.87
N LEU A 102 15.27 -10.57 10.16
CA LEU A 102 16.56 -9.88 10.07
C LEU A 102 17.57 -10.47 11.05
N LYS A 103 17.17 -10.74 12.30
CA LYS A 103 18.04 -11.42 13.28
C LYS A 103 18.49 -12.79 12.77
N HIS A 104 17.56 -13.59 12.25
CA HIS A 104 17.90 -14.90 11.69
C HIS A 104 18.88 -14.78 10.51
N PHE A 105 18.62 -13.83 9.60
CA PHE A 105 19.46 -13.57 8.44
C PHE A 105 20.89 -13.15 8.84
N PHE A 106 21.04 -12.19 9.75
CA PHE A 106 22.36 -11.72 10.19
C PHE A 106 23.13 -12.73 11.06
N CYS A 107 22.46 -13.70 11.67
CA CYS A 107 23.11 -14.80 12.39
C CYS A 107 23.50 -15.97 11.48
N SER A 108 23.11 -15.96 10.20
CA SER A 108 23.47 -17.03 9.26
C SER A 108 24.95 -16.93 8.86
N THR A 109 25.64 -18.07 8.83
CA THR A 109 27.08 -18.17 8.55
C THR A 109 27.43 -17.94 7.08
N HIS A 110 26.44 -17.90 6.19
CA HIS A 110 26.64 -17.70 4.75
C HIS A 110 25.73 -16.59 4.23
N MET A 111 26.26 -15.37 4.14
CA MET A 111 25.54 -14.22 3.57
C MET A 111 25.56 -14.28 2.04
N GLY A 112 24.73 -15.14 1.45
CA GLY A 112 24.50 -15.15 0.00
C GLY A 112 23.42 -14.15 -0.39
N ALA A 113 23.58 -13.42 -1.49
CA ALA A 113 22.61 -12.42 -1.98
C ALA A 113 21.17 -12.97 -2.15
N THR A 114 21.02 -14.28 -2.36
CA THR A 114 19.73 -14.98 -2.52
C THR A 114 19.14 -15.53 -1.21
N SER A 115 19.96 -15.74 -0.18
CA SER A 115 19.54 -16.41 1.07
C SER A 115 18.46 -15.66 1.86
N PHE A 116 18.39 -14.34 1.71
CA PHE A 116 17.34 -13.51 2.31
C PHE A 116 15.95 -13.77 1.69
N PHE A 117 15.90 -14.01 0.38
CA PHE A 117 14.64 -14.09 -0.38
C PHE A 117 14.04 -15.50 -0.36
N GLU A 118 14.85 -16.55 -0.38
CA GLU A 118 14.37 -17.93 -0.32
C GLU A 118 13.61 -18.25 0.97
N HIS A 119 14.00 -17.63 2.09
CA HIS A 119 13.26 -17.73 3.35
C HIS A 119 12.04 -16.80 3.43
N TYR A 120 11.93 -15.77 2.58
CA TYR A 120 10.86 -14.76 2.64
C TYR A 120 9.70 -15.01 1.68
N VAL A 121 9.96 -15.65 0.53
CA VAL A 121 8.95 -15.91 -0.53
C VAL A 121 7.80 -16.83 -0.10
N PRO A 122 7.95 -17.84 0.78
CA PRO A 122 6.81 -18.64 1.26
C PRO A 122 5.80 -17.84 2.10
N ILE A 123 6.20 -16.69 2.66
CA ILE A 123 5.42 -15.95 3.67
C ILE A 123 4.37 -15.03 3.07
N CYS A 124 4.53 -14.56 1.83
CA CYS A 124 3.43 -13.91 1.11
C CYS A 124 2.30 -14.90 0.78
N CYS A 125 2.63 -16.19 0.55
CA CYS A 125 1.63 -17.23 0.35
C CYS A 125 0.98 -17.67 1.68
N PHE A 126 1.70 -17.61 2.81
CA PHE A 126 1.15 -17.96 4.13
C PHE A 126 0.13 -16.95 4.69
N ALA A 127 0.11 -15.70 4.20
CA ALA A 127 -0.93 -14.74 4.56
C ALA A 127 -2.36 -15.22 4.19
N ARG A 128 -2.48 -16.18 3.27
CA ARG A 128 -3.77 -16.81 2.92
C ARG A 128 -4.27 -17.79 4.01
N ASN A 129 -3.39 -18.36 4.83
CA ASN A 129 -3.75 -19.33 5.90
C ASN A 129 -3.87 -18.71 7.30
N VAL A 130 -3.38 -17.48 7.52
CA VAL A 130 -3.56 -16.76 8.80
C VAL A 130 -4.87 -15.96 8.81
N LEU A 131 -5.42 -15.62 7.64
CA LEU A 131 -6.72 -14.96 7.53
C LEU A 131 -7.92 -15.90 7.79
N SER A 132 -7.74 -17.22 7.76
CA SER A 132 -8.78 -18.19 8.14
C SER A 132 -8.83 -18.49 9.64
N SER A 133 -7.88 -17.97 10.43
CA SER A 133 -7.76 -18.22 11.87
C SER A 133 -7.78 -16.97 12.74
N LEU A 134 -8.06 -15.79 12.16
CA LEU A 134 -8.23 -14.55 12.91
C LEU A 134 -9.70 -14.14 12.95
N ASP A 135 -10.28 -14.48 14.09
CA ASP A 135 -11.57 -14.10 14.66
C ASP A 135 -11.90 -12.59 14.55
N GLU A 136 -13.20 -12.27 14.61
CA GLU A 136 -13.93 -11.06 14.18
C GLU A 136 -13.45 -9.68 14.70
N SER A 137 -12.32 -9.57 15.41
CA SER A 137 -11.91 -8.30 16.04
C SER A 137 -11.32 -7.26 15.08
N PHE A 138 -10.84 -7.65 13.90
CA PHE A 138 -10.20 -6.73 12.94
C PHE A 138 -11.19 -5.89 12.11
N ALA A 139 -12.48 -6.22 12.11
CA ALA A 139 -13.52 -5.46 11.43
C ALA A 139 -13.83 -4.10 12.08
N SER A 140 -13.28 -3.82 13.27
CA SER A 140 -13.58 -2.60 14.03
C SER A 140 -12.59 -1.44 13.83
N ILE A 141 -11.52 -1.65 13.05
CA ILE A 141 -10.44 -0.66 12.85
C ILE A 141 -10.42 -0.06 11.44
N PHE A 142 -11.30 -0.52 10.53
CA PHE A 142 -11.46 0.06 9.18
C PHE A 142 -12.91 0.30 8.82
#